data_AF-A0A9E6VYM0-F1
#
_entry.id   AF-A0A9E6VYM0-F1
#
_cell.length_a   1.000
_cell.length_b   1.000
_cell.length_c   1.000
_cell.angle_alpha   90.00
_cell.angle_beta   90.00
_cell.angle_gamma   90.00
#
_symmetry.space_group_name_H-M   'P 1'
#
loop_
_entity.id
_entity.type
_entity.pdbx_description
1 polymer ?
#
loop_
_entity_poly.entity_id
_entity_poly.type
_entity_poly.pdbx_seq_one_letter_code
_entity_poly.pdbx_strand_id
1 'polypeptide(L)'
;MKETQDAFIPASILLRPRRNLPWKGDGVFKVCWSRPFLIENRITRAAMSRCLYEEQVGRDILRGQVGGELALLPAYRTRFWKTEYAFLEKMMSLAQLTIYAPAFIRLAKVMPQRLVYSRQQVVRRYLEGKYGAPGRYISGLCRRFIRSSVLLYPAERLISSADSFLDLARRSADQSAAANRERVIMLLRSLHMMTDQEICDQFQQEQDYLDELKLLADLARHYRIGAEEVFRVSAEEMAWFWERYERPQTTRG
;
A
#
# COMPACT_ATOMS: atom_id res chain seq x y z
N MET A 1 -38.22 -13.50 31.03
CA MET A 1 -37.73 -12.79 29.84
C MET A 1 -36.59 -13.60 29.26
N LYS A 2 -36.77 -14.20 28.07
CA LYS A 2 -35.66 -14.83 27.34
C LYS A 2 -34.91 -13.69 26.67
N GLU A 3 -33.70 -13.40 27.10
CA GLU A 3 -32.78 -12.55 26.33
C GLU A 3 -32.61 -13.22 24.97
N THR A 4 -33.12 -12.57 23.93
CA THR A 4 -32.80 -12.91 22.56
C THR A 4 -31.29 -12.72 22.44
N GLN A 5 -30.53 -13.81 22.39
CA GLN A 5 -29.15 -13.76 21.95
C GLN A 5 -29.17 -13.21 20.53
N ASP A 6 -28.88 -11.92 20.38
CA ASP A 6 -28.71 -11.31 19.07
C ASP A 6 -27.67 -12.13 18.30
N ALA A 7 -28.12 -12.74 17.22
CA ALA A 7 -27.28 -13.61 16.42
C ALA A 7 -26.10 -12.80 15.87
N PHE A 8 -24.87 -13.15 16.27
CA PHE A 8 -23.68 -12.49 15.76
C PHE A 8 -23.57 -12.71 14.24
N ILE A 9 -23.74 -11.63 13.47
CA ILE A 9 -23.54 -11.62 12.03
C ILE A 9 -22.11 -11.15 11.74
N PRO A 10 -21.21 -12.00 11.22
CA PRO A 10 -19.86 -11.58 10.92
C PRO A 10 -19.83 -10.59 9.75
N ALA A 11 -19.06 -9.52 9.89
CA ALA A 11 -18.95 -8.47 8.87
C ALA A 11 -18.40 -8.97 7.52
N SER A 12 -17.71 -10.12 7.49
CA SER A 12 -17.25 -10.73 6.24
C SER A 12 -18.39 -11.09 5.27
N ILE A 13 -19.63 -11.25 5.77
CA ILE A 13 -20.81 -11.53 4.93
C ILE A 13 -21.21 -10.29 4.10
N LEU A 14 -20.84 -9.09 4.56
CA LEU A 14 -21.15 -7.85 3.89
C LEU A 14 -20.33 -7.66 2.60
N LEU A 15 -19.21 -8.37 2.45
CA LEU A 15 -18.25 -8.20 1.35
C LEU A 15 -18.63 -8.98 0.08
N ARG A 16 -19.82 -8.74 -0.43
CA ARG A 16 -20.23 -9.28 -1.74
C ARG A 16 -19.70 -8.37 -2.85
N PRO A 17 -19.01 -8.91 -3.87
CA PRO A 17 -18.57 -8.11 -5.01
C PRO A 17 -19.75 -7.46 -5.71
N ARG A 18 -19.61 -6.18 -6.06
CA ARG A 18 -20.54 -5.51 -6.97
C ARG A 18 -20.35 -6.07 -8.39
N ARG A 19 -21.46 -6.20 -9.12
CA ARG A 19 -21.47 -6.76 -10.48
C ARG A 19 -21.46 -5.63 -11.52
N ASN A 20 -20.93 -5.91 -12.71
CA ASN A 20 -21.00 -5.03 -13.89
C ASN A 20 -20.36 -3.64 -13.70
N LEU A 21 -19.27 -3.56 -12.93
CA LEU A 21 -18.54 -2.32 -12.73
C LEU A 21 -17.79 -1.89 -14.02
N PRO A 22 -17.80 -0.59 -14.38
CA PRO A 22 -17.14 -0.09 -15.59
C PRO A 22 -15.63 0.12 -15.37
N TRP A 23 -14.89 -0.98 -15.26
CA TRP A 23 -13.44 -0.94 -15.05
C TRP A 23 -12.74 -0.16 -16.16
N LYS A 24 -11.80 0.73 -15.79
CA LYS A 24 -11.21 1.69 -16.73
C LYS A 24 -10.22 1.09 -17.73
N GLY A 25 -9.80 -0.18 -17.56
CA GLY A 25 -8.92 -0.92 -18.49
C GLY A 25 -7.47 -0.41 -18.51
N ASP A 26 -7.29 0.91 -18.47
CA ASP A 26 -6.02 1.60 -18.37
C ASP A 26 -5.50 1.51 -16.93
N GLY A 27 -4.55 0.61 -16.70
CA GLY A 27 -3.90 0.46 -15.41
C GLY A 27 -3.18 1.75 -15.01
N VAL A 28 -3.72 2.48 -14.03
CA VAL A 28 -2.99 3.58 -13.40
C VAL A 28 -1.95 3.00 -12.44
N PHE A 29 -0.71 3.45 -12.57
CA PHE A 29 0.34 3.06 -11.64
C PHE A 29 0.11 3.65 -10.24
N LYS A 30 -0.49 2.87 -9.35
CA LYS A 30 -0.60 3.20 -7.93
C LYS A 30 0.56 2.61 -7.16
N VAL A 31 1.31 3.47 -6.48
CA VAL A 31 2.41 3.04 -5.62
C VAL A 31 1.85 2.47 -4.32
N CYS A 32 2.47 1.46 -3.73
CA CYS A 32 2.06 0.86 -2.45
C CYS A 32 1.93 1.89 -1.28
N TRP A 33 2.54 3.07 -1.44
CA TRP A 33 2.50 4.19 -0.50
C TRP A 33 1.24 5.06 -0.62
N SER A 34 0.35 4.80 -1.59
CA SER A 34 -0.91 5.52 -1.75
C SER A 34 -2.05 4.96 -0.90
N ARG A 35 -1.80 3.92 -0.09
CA ARG A 35 -2.81 3.35 0.81
C ARG A 35 -3.12 4.34 1.93
N PRO A 36 -4.36 4.33 2.47
CA PRO A 36 -4.71 5.17 3.61
C PRO A 36 -3.89 4.81 4.86
N PHE A 37 -3.63 3.53 5.10
CA PHE A 37 -2.81 3.04 6.20
C PHE A 37 -2.28 1.63 5.88
N LEU A 38 -1.41 1.14 6.75
CA LEU A 38 -0.84 -0.20 6.69
C LEU A 38 -1.19 -0.98 7.96
N ILE A 39 -1.60 -2.23 7.77
CA ILE A 39 -1.84 -3.20 8.84
C ILE A 39 -0.77 -4.28 8.73
N GLU A 40 0.08 -4.40 9.75
CA GLU A 40 1.14 -5.40 9.82
C GLU A 40 0.72 -6.54 10.75
N ASN A 41 0.17 -7.61 10.17
CA ASN A 41 -0.19 -8.80 10.93
C ASN A 41 0.08 -10.07 10.09
N ARG A 42 -0.26 -11.24 10.63
CA ARG A 42 -0.06 -12.52 9.91
C ARG A 42 -0.95 -12.66 8.68
N ILE A 43 -2.14 -12.05 8.70
CA ILE A 43 -3.14 -12.16 7.63
C ILE A 43 -2.70 -11.34 6.42
N THR A 44 -2.28 -10.08 6.63
CA THR A 44 -1.76 -9.23 5.55
C THR A 44 -0.50 -9.81 4.94
N ARG A 45 0.41 -10.38 5.75
CA ARG A 45 1.59 -11.10 5.26
C ARG A 45 1.23 -12.34 4.44
N ALA A 46 0.29 -13.16 4.92
CA ALA A 46 -0.16 -14.35 4.18
C ALA A 46 -0.84 -14.00 2.86
N ALA A 47 -1.65 -12.94 2.83
CA ALA A 47 -2.28 -12.44 1.61
C ALA A 47 -1.22 -11.97 0.59
N MET A 48 -0.24 -11.18 1.04
CA MET A 48 0.88 -10.76 0.19
C MET A 48 1.68 -11.94 -0.36
N SER A 49 2.04 -12.91 0.49
CA SER A 49 2.77 -14.11 0.04
C SER A 49 2.00 -14.93 -0.98
N ARG A 50 0.67 -15.01 -0.85
CA ARG A 50 -0.20 -15.72 -1.79
C ARG A 50 -0.24 -15.02 -3.15
N CYS A 51 -0.42 -13.70 -3.15
CA CYS A 51 -0.37 -12.89 -4.37
C CYS A 51 0.97 -13.06 -5.08
N LEU A 52 2.09 -12.96 -4.35
CA LEU A 52 3.43 -13.19 -4.92
C LEU A 52 3.60 -14.59 -5.52
N TYR A 53 3.02 -15.61 -4.88
CA TYR A 53 3.07 -16.99 -5.36
C TYR A 53 2.23 -17.19 -6.63
N GLU A 54 1.00 -16.65 -6.66
CA GLU A 54 0.10 -16.71 -7.81
C GLU A 54 0.70 -15.98 -9.03
N GLU A 55 1.43 -14.89 -8.81
CA GLU A 55 2.08 -14.10 -9.85
C GLU A 55 3.47 -14.63 -10.27
N GLN A 56 3.99 -15.68 -9.64
CA GLN A 56 5.39 -16.08 -9.73
C GLN A 56 5.86 -16.33 -11.18
N VAL A 57 5.06 -17.03 -11.99
CA VAL A 57 5.40 -17.34 -13.39
C VAL A 57 5.55 -16.06 -14.21
N GLY A 58 4.59 -15.14 -14.11
CA GLY A 58 4.65 -13.87 -14.82
C GLY A 58 5.81 -12.98 -14.35
N ARG A 59 6.12 -13.01 -13.05
CA ARG A 59 7.28 -12.33 -12.48
C ARG A 59 8.59 -12.89 -12.99
N ASP A 60 8.71 -14.20 -13.13
CA ASP A 60 9.92 -14.85 -13.65
C ASP A 60 10.18 -14.45 -15.11
N ILE A 61 9.13 -14.41 -15.94
CA ILE A 61 9.20 -13.92 -17.33
C ILE A 61 9.65 -12.46 -17.36
N LEU A 62 8.99 -11.58 -16.61
CA LEU A 62 9.31 -10.16 -16.58
C LEU A 62 10.72 -9.90 -16.04
N ARG A 63 11.15 -10.65 -15.02
CA ARG A 63 12.52 -10.58 -14.48
C ARG A 63 13.54 -11.02 -15.50
N GLY A 64 13.24 -12.03 -16.32
CA GLY A 64 14.08 -12.45 -17.44
C GLY A 64 14.27 -11.31 -18.45
N GLN A 65 13.18 -10.66 -18.84
CA GLN A 65 13.20 -9.52 -19.77
C GLN A 65 14.00 -8.33 -19.23
N VAL A 66 13.70 -7.88 -18.01
CA VAL A 66 14.45 -6.79 -17.35
C VAL A 66 15.90 -7.19 -17.15
N GLY A 67 16.16 -8.44 -16.77
CA GLY A 67 17.50 -8.98 -16.58
C GLY A 67 18.34 -8.96 -17.87
N GLY A 68 17.74 -9.25 -19.02
CA GLY A 68 18.36 -9.15 -20.34
C GLY A 68 18.72 -7.72 -20.71
N GLU A 69 17.79 -6.78 -20.52
CA GLU A 69 18.03 -5.35 -20.75
C GLU A 69 19.14 -4.78 -19.85
N LEU A 70 19.17 -5.17 -18.58
CA LEU A 70 20.22 -4.76 -17.65
C LEU A 70 21.58 -5.40 -17.92
N ALA A 71 21.63 -6.52 -18.65
CA ALA A 71 22.88 -7.19 -19.00
C ALA A 71 23.72 -6.40 -20.01
N LEU A 72 23.11 -5.42 -20.69
CA LEU A 72 23.78 -4.49 -21.59
C LEU A 72 24.61 -3.43 -20.84
N LEU A 73 24.44 -3.31 -19.51
CA LEU A 73 25.21 -2.40 -18.68
C LEU A 73 26.52 -3.06 -18.21
N PRO A 74 27.53 -2.27 -17.79
CA PRO A 74 28.69 -2.81 -17.10
C PRO A 74 28.31 -3.64 -15.86
N ALA A 75 29.02 -4.73 -15.61
CA ALA A 75 28.66 -5.73 -14.59
C ALA A 75 28.36 -5.15 -13.19
N TYR A 76 29.12 -4.13 -12.75
CA TYR A 76 28.89 -3.48 -11.46
C TYR A 76 27.55 -2.71 -11.41
N ARG A 77 27.11 -2.12 -12.53
CA ARG A 77 25.79 -1.47 -12.67
C ARG A 77 24.69 -2.51 -12.73
N THR A 78 24.88 -3.58 -13.49
CA THR A 78 23.92 -4.68 -13.59
C THR A 78 23.60 -5.28 -12.23
N ARG A 79 24.62 -5.58 -11.40
CA ARG A 79 24.41 -6.13 -10.05
C ARG A 79 23.55 -5.21 -9.19
N PHE A 80 23.90 -3.93 -9.12
CA PHE A 80 23.15 -2.93 -8.37
C PHE A 80 21.69 -2.83 -8.84
N TRP A 81 21.45 -2.65 -10.13
CA TRP A 81 20.09 -2.46 -10.65
C TRP A 81 19.24 -3.73 -10.56
N LYS A 82 19.83 -4.94 -10.68
CA LYS A 82 19.11 -6.18 -10.37
C LYS A 82 18.67 -6.23 -8.91
N THR A 83 19.50 -5.77 -7.99
CA THR A 83 19.15 -5.71 -6.56
C THR A 83 18.06 -4.67 -6.26
N GLU A 84 18.06 -3.52 -6.93
CA GLU A 84 16.98 -2.54 -6.81
C GLU A 84 15.67 -3.03 -7.43
N TYR A 85 15.74 -3.69 -8.59
CA TYR A 85 14.56 -4.30 -9.22
C TYR A 85 13.94 -5.37 -8.32
N ALA A 86 14.74 -6.31 -7.82
CA ALA A 86 14.27 -7.35 -6.90
C ALA A 86 13.69 -6.81 -5.59
N PHE A 87 14.08 -5.60 -5.18
CA PHE A 87 13.45 -4.91 -4.05
C PHE A 87 12.06 -4.39 -4.43
N LEU A 88 11.91 -3.74 -5.59
CA LEU A 88 10.61 -3.27 -6.08
C LEU A 88 9.65 -4.43 -6.36
N GLU A 89 10.15 -5.57 -6.84
CA GLU A 89 9.33 -6.78 -7.04
C GLU A 89 8.60 -7.19 -5.77
N LYS A 90 9.21 -7.02 -4.59
CA LYS A 90 8.59 -7.40 -3.30
C LYS A 90 7.51 -6.42 -2.84
N MET A 91 7.36 -5.29 -3.52
CA MET A 91 6.49 -4.18 -3.09
C MET A 91 5.32 -3.91 -4.02
N MET A 92 5.35 -4.46 -5.23
CA MET A 92 4.41 -4.16 -6.31
C MET A 92 3.79 -5.43 -6.83
N SER A 93 2.53 -5.39 -7.27
CA SER A 93 1.91 -6.49 -8.03
C SER A 93 2.57 -6.64 -9.40
N LEU A 94 2.34 -7.78 -10.05
CA LEU A 94 2.83 -8.03 -11.41
C LEU A 94 2.28 -7.01 -12.41
N ALA A 95 1.01 -6.61 -12.27
CA ALA A 95 0.40 -5.59 -13.10
C ALA A 95 1.15 -4.24 -12.99
N GLN A 96 1.45 -3.81 -11.76
CA GLN A 96 2.23 -2.60 -11.50
C GLN A 96 3.65 -2.70 -12.05
N LEU A 97 4.31 -3.84 -11.88
CA LEU A 97 5.66 -4.07 -12.40
C LEU A 97 5.70 -4.03 -13.92
N THR A 98 4.71 -4.61 -14.59
CA THR A 98 4.61 -4.61 -16.06
C THR A 98 4.53 -3.18 -16.59
N ILE A 99 3.74 -2.32 -15.94
CA ILE A 99 3.62 -0.90 -16.30
C ILE A 99 4.94 -0.15 -16.04
N TYR A 100 5.59 -0.42 -14.91
CA TYR A 100 6.75 0.33 -14.46
C TYR A 100 8.09 -0.13 -15.06
N ALA A 101 8.23 -1.40 -15.43
CA ALA A 101 9.49 -1.99 -15.90
C ALA A 101 10.18 -1.21 -17.04
N PRO A 102 9.46 -0.70 -18.07
CA PRO A 102 10.08 0.12 -19.10
C PRO A 102 10.71 1.41 -18.56
N ALA A 103 10.04 2.08 -17.61
CA ALA A 103 10.57 3.28 -16.96
C ALA A 103 11.78 2.95 -16.09
N PHE A 104 11.75 1.81 -15.38
CA PHE A 104 12.88 1.32 -14.60
C PHE A 104 14.12 1.05 -15.46
N ILE A 105 13.97 0.39 -16.61
CA ILE A 105 15.09 0.13 -17.53
C ILE A 105 15.70 1.43 -18.04
N ARG A 106 14.86 2.41 -18.42
CA ARG A 106 15.34 3.75 -18.82
C ARG A 106 16.09 4.42 -17.69
N LEU A 107 15.54 4.40 -16.48
CA LEU A 107 16.18 4.94 -15.29
C LEU A 107 17.55 4.28 -15.05
N ALA A 108 17.63 2.95 -15.15
CA ALA A 108 18.87 2.20 -14.94
C ALA A 108 19.97 2.57 -15.94
N LYS A 109 19.60 2.93 -17.17
CA LYS A 109 20.53 3.40 -18.22
C LYS A 109 21.07 4.81 -17.90
N VAL A 110 20.20 5.74 -17.53
CA VAL A 110 20.56 7.16 -17.38
C VAL A 110 21.04 7.55 -15.97
N MET A 111 20.59 6.86 -14.92
CA MET A 111 20.85 7.25 -13.55
C MET A 111 22.11 6.57 -12.99
N PRO A 112 23.13 7.33 -12.53
CA PRO A 112 24.28 6.74 -11.86
C PRO A 112 23.95 6.34 -10.43
N GLN A 113 24.60 5.28 -9.93
CA GLN A 113 24.41 4.76 -8.57
C GLN A 113 24.60 5.83 -7.49
N ARG A 114 25.62 6.69 -7.65
CA ARG A 114 25.89 7.80 -6.72
C ARG A 114 24.69 8.73 -6.57
N LEU A 115 23.97 9.02 -7.66
CA LEU A 115 22.78 9.86 -7.60
C LEU A 115 21.62 9.19 -6.84
N VAL A 116 21.48 7.86 -6.96
CA VAL A 116 20.49 7.09 -6.16
C VAL A 116 20.79 7.28 -4.68
N TYR A 117 22.04 7.06 -4.26
CA TYR A 117 22.45 7.22 -2.87
C TYR A 117 22.29 8.66 -2.37
N SER A 118 22.70 9.66 -3.17
CA SER A 118 22.53 11.07 -2.82
C SER A 118 21.05 11.42 -2.58
N ARG A 119 20.14 10.98 -3.48
CA ARG A 119 18.70 11.18 -3.29
C ARG A 119 18.17 10.46 -2.05
N GLN A 120 18.63 9.23 -1.79
CA GLN A 120 18.24 8.49 -0.59
C GLN A 120 18.67 9.23 0.69
N GLN A 121 19.83 9.87 0.70
CA GLN A 121 20.29 10.68 1.84
C GLN A 121 19.44 11.94 2.04
N VAL A 122 19.03 12.60 0.97
CA VAL A 122 18.11 13.75 1.05
C VAL A 122 16.79 13.33 1.68
N VAL A 123 16.16 12.27 1.16
CA VAL A 123 14.88 11.76 1.71
C VAL A 123 15.06 11.30 3.16
N ARG A 124 16.16 10.62 3.48
CA ARG A 124 16.46 10.19 4.85
C ARG A 124 16.51 11.37 5.82
N ARG A 125 17.32 12.39 5.52
CA ARG A 125 17.45 13.59 6.36
C ARG A 125 16.12 14.31 6.52
N TYR A 126 15.33 14.37 5.44
CA TYR A 126 13.99 14.95 5.47
C TYR A 126 13.07 14.21 6.45
N LEU A 127 13.01 12.89 6.36
CA LEU A 127 12.18 12.07 7.25
C LEU A 127 12.66 12.11 8.70
N GLU A 128 13.98 12.06 8.94
CA GLU A 128 14.57 12.17 10.28
C GLU A 128 14.22 13.51 10.93
N GLY A 129 14.30 14.61 10.19
CA GLY A 129 13.92 15.93 10.68
C GLY A 129 12.42 16.10 10.98
N LYS A 130 11.55 15.31 10.33
CA LYS A 130 10.08 15.42 10.49
C LYS A 130 9.48 14.41 11.48
N TYR A 131 10.06 13.22 11.61
CA TYR A 131 9.49 12.13 12.42
C TYR A 131 10.20 11.93 13.77
N GLY A 132 11.41 12.48 13.95
CA GLY A 132 12.20 12.28 15.17
C GLY A 132 12.69 10.84 15.31
N ALA A 133 12.50 10.22 16.48
CA ALA A 133 12.93 8.85 16.80
C ALA A 133 11.78 7.83 16.63
N PRO A 134 11.56 7.26 15.42
CA PRO A 134 10.49 6.30 15.18
C PRO A 134 10.68 4.98 15.93
N GLY A 135 9.55 4.38 16.35
CA GLY A 135 9.51 3.00 16.81
C GLY A 135 9.91 2.01 15.70
N ARG A 136 10.29 0.77 16.08
CA ARG A 136 10.86 -0.25 15.17
C ARG A 136 10.06 -0.47 13.88
N TYR A 137 8.73 -0.49 13.98
CA TYR A 137 7.85 -0.67 12.82
C TYR A 137 8.00 0.47 11.80
N ILE A 138 7.88 1.72 12.26
CA ILE A 138 8.03 2.90 11.41
C ILE A 138 9.44 3.00 10.83
N SER A 139 10.48 2.69 11.62
CA SER A 139 11.86 2.65 11.10
C SER A 139 12.02 1.63 9.96
N GLY A 140 11.26 0.53 9.98
CA GLY A 140 11.15 -0.39 8.86
C GLY A 140 10.47 0.22 7.64
N LEU A 141 9.35 0.93 7.83
CA LEU A 141 8.65 1.65 6.76
C LEU A 141 9.51 2.74 6.12
N CYS A 142 10.14 3.61 6.92
CA CYS A 142 11.00 4.69 6.43
C CYS A 142 12.13 4.14 5.56
N ARG A 143 12.78 3.04 5.98
CA ARG A 143 13.82 2.39 5.16
C ARG A 143 13.30 1.90 3.81
N ARG A 144 12.11 1.28 3.78
CA ARG A 144 11.48 0.82 2.53
C ARG A 144 11.10 2.01 1.64
N PHE A 145 10.54 3.07 2.22
CA PHE A 145 10.15 4.27 1.49
C PHE A 145 11.38 5.01 0.93
N ILE A 146 12.43 5.24 1.71
CA ILE A 146 13.67 5.88 1.24
C ILE A 146 14.22 5.15 0.02
N ARG A 147 14.27 3.82 0.08
CA ARG A 147 14.82 3.01 -1.02
C ARG A 147 13.95 3.05 -2.27
N SER A 148 12.63 2.93 -2.13
CA SER A 148 11.72 2.91 -3.28
C SER A 148 11.46 4.30 -3.85
N SER A 149 11.27 5.33 -3.02
CA SER A 149 10.86 6.67 -3.44
C SER A 149 11.75 7.26 -4.54
N VAL A 150 13.07 7.11 -4.41
CA VAL A 150 14.05 7.63 -5.38
C VAL A 150 13.98 6.95 -6.76
N LEU A 151 13.33 5.80 -6.84
CA LEU A 151 13.10 5.03 -8.06
C LEU A 151 11.71 5.31 -8.64
N LEU A 152 10.72 5.52 -7.75
CA LEU A 152 9.31 5.62 -8.12
C LEU A 152 8.86 7.04 -8.42
N TYR A 153 9.50 8.04 -7.83
CA TYR A 153 9.11 9.42 -7.98
C TYR A 153 10.21 10.26 -8.65
N PRO A 154 9.82 11.20 -9.53
CA PRO A 154 10.76 12.19 -10.05
C PRO A 154 11.20 13.13 -8.92
N ALA A 155 12.35 13.79 -9.10
CA ALA A 155 12.99 14.55 -8.03
C ALA A 155 12.10 15.67 -7.47
N GLU A 156 11.36 16.32 -8.35
CA GLU A 156 10.46 17.45 -8.07
C GLU A 156 9.29 17.02 -7.18
N ARG A 157 8.94 15.72 -7.16
CA ARG A 157 7.85 15.16 -6.36
C ARG A 157 8.33 14.41 -5.12
N LEU A 158 9.64 14.23 -4.92
CA LEU A 158 10.15 13.41 -3.81
C LEU A 158 9.70 13.92 -2.45
N ILE A 159 9.72 15.24 -2.23
CA ILE A 159 9.33 15.85 -0.95
C ILE A 159 7.82 15.72 -0.72
N SER A 160 6.99 16.08 -1.70
CA SER A 160 5.54 15.91 -1.59
C SER A 160 5.14 14.44 -1.36
N SER A 161 5.82 13.51 -2.03
CA SER A 161 5.60 12.07 -1.80
C SER A 161 6.09 11.62 -0.42
N ALA A 162 7.16 12.24 0.11
CA ALA A 162 7.63 12.00 1.47
C ALA A 162 6.62 12.53 2.49
N ASP A 163 5.99 13.67 2.26
CA ASP A 163 4.91 14.19 3.11
C ASP A 163 3.71 13.22 3.14
N SER A 164 3.23 12.78 1.97
CA SER A 164 2.16 11.76 1.92
C SER A 164 2.55 10.46 2.64
N PHE A 165 3.83 10.06 2.53
CA PHE A 165 4.33 8.90 3.26
C PHE A 165 4.39 9.14 4.78
N LEU A 166 4.77 10.33 5.25
CA LEU A 166 4.77 10.66 6.67
C LEU A 166 3.37 10.55 7.26
N ASP A 167 2.35 11.00 6.54
CA ASP A 167 0.96 10.91 6.98
C ASP A 167 0.45 9.46 6.98
N LEU A 168 0.82 8.67 5.96
CA LEU A 168 0.61 7.22 5.97
C LEU A 168 1.30 6.55 7.18
N ALA A 169 2.56 6.89 7.45
CA ALA A 169 3.35 6.31 8.53
C ALA A 169 2.74 6.64 9.90
N ARG A 170 2.32 7.89 10.13
CA ARG A 170 1.63 8.32 11.36
C ARG A 170 0.33 7.56 11.56
N ARG A 171 -0.50 7.46 10.52
CA ARG A 171 -1.74 6.65 10.52
C ARG A 171 -1.51 5.20 10.87
N SER A 172 -0.36 4.68 10.48
CA SER A 172 0.03 3.27 10.66
C SER A 172 0.88 3.04 11.90
N ALA A 173 1.18 4.06 12.72
CA ALA A 173 2.15 3.92 13.80
C ALA A 173 1.69 2.95 14.90
N ASP A 174 0.44 3.07 15.33
CA ASP A 174 -0.14 2.17 16.32
C ASP A 174 -0.56 0.85 15.65
N GLN A 175 0.23 -0.21 15.84
CA GLN A 175 -0.07 -1.55 15.32
C GLN A 175 -0.78 -2.45 16.35
N SER A 176 -1.36 -1.87 17.42
CA SER A 176 -2.15 -2.62 18.39
C SER A 176 -3.36 -3.32 17.74
N ALA A 177 -3.84 -4.39 18.37
CA ALA A 177 -5.02 -5.10 17.89
C ALA A 177 -6.26 -4.20 17.84
N ALA A 178 -6.41 -3.28 18.81
CA ALA A 178 -7.52 -2.33 18.85
C ALA A 178 -7.48 -1.33 17.69
N ALA A 179 -6.33 -0.67 17.46
CA ALA A 179 -6.19 0.29 16.37
C ALA A 179 -6.34 -0.38 14.99
N ASN A 180 -5.76 -1.58 14.82
CA ASN A 180 -5.92 -2.33 13.58
C ASN A 180 -7.37 -2.78 13.35
N ARG A 181 -8.09 -3.15 14.42
CA ARG A 181 -9.52 -3.49 14.33
C ARG A 181 -10.36 -2.30 13.90
N GLU A 182 -10.17 -1.14 14.53
CA GLU A 182 -10.86 0.11 14.17
C GLU A 182 -10.61 0.46 12.69
N ARG A 183 -9.36 0.40 12.24
CA ARG A 183 -9.01 0.58 10.82
C ARG A 183 -9.78 -0.35 9.88
N VAL A 184 -9.89 -1.64 10.22
CA VAL A 184 -10.65 -2.60 9.40
C VAL A 184 -12.13 -2.23 9.37
N ILE A 185 -12.73 -1.84 10.50
CA ILE A 185 -14.12 -1.36 10.56
C ILE A 185 -14.30 -0.16 9.61
N MET A 186 -13.40 0.83 9.68
CA MET A 186 -13.44 2.02 8.83
C MET A 186 -13.31 1.69 7.34
N LEU A 187 -12.44 0.73 6.96
CA LEU A 187 -12.34 0.28 5.57
C LEU A 187 -13.60 -0.42 5.08
N LEU A 188 -14.15 -1.33 5.89
CA LEU A 188 -15.39 -2.02 5.56
C LEU A 188 -16.50 -0.99 5.34
N ARG A 189 -16.66 -0.05 6.28
CA ARG A 189 -17.69 0.99 6.18
C ARG A 189 -17.48 1.91 4.98
N SER A 190 -16.24 2.33 4.73
CA SER A 190 -15.90 3.16 3.56
C SER A 190 -16.27 2.47 2.26
N LEU A 191 -15.93 1.19 2.11
CA LEU A 191 -16.25 0.43 0.91
C LEU A 191 -17.77 0.27 0.69
N HIS A 192 -18.54 0.19 1.77
CA HIS A 192 -20.00 0.18 1.69
C HIS A 192 -20.60 1.50 1.22
N MET A 193 -19.94 2.61 1.54
CA MET A 193 -20.42 3.95 1.19
C MET A 193 -19.92 4.43 -0.17
N MET A 194 -18.87 3.82 -0.72
CA MET A 194 -18.36 4.16 -2.05
C MET A 194 -19.42 3.90 -3.14
N THR A 195 -19.51 4.82 -4.08
CA THR A 195 -20.18 4.65 -5.37
C THR A 195 -19.40 3.68 -6.26
N ASP A 196 -20.05 3.17 -7.30
CA ASP A 196 -19.39 2.31 -8.29
C ASP A 196 -18.22 3.02 -8.97
N GLN A 197 -18.36 4.33 -9.22
CA GLN A 197 -17.30 5.16 -9.78
C GLN A 197 -16.09 5.25 -8.84
N GLU A 198 -16.30 5.46 -7.54
CA GLU A 198 -15.23 5.50 -6.54
C GLU A 198 -14.52 4.15 -6.40
N ILE A 199 -15.25 3.03 -6.47
CA ILE A 199 -14.65 1.69 -6.49
C ILE A 199 -13.76 1.52 -7.71
N CYS A 200 -14.24 1.88 -8.90
CA CYS A 200 -13.43 1.83 -10.11
C CYS A 200 -12.21 2.76 -10.03
N ASP A 201 -12.35 3.95 -9.46
CA ASP A 201 -11.24 4.88 -9.26
C ASP A 201 -10.23 4.39 -8.22
N GLN A 202 -10.69 3.68 -7.20
CA GLN A 202 -9.82 3.13 -6.17
C GLN A 202 -9.05 1.89 -6.63
N PHE A 203 -9.71 0.92 -7.24
CA PHE A 203 -9.10 -0.38 -7.56
C PHE A 203 -8.62 -0.48 -9.01
N GLN A 204 -9.19 0.28 -9.94
CA GLN A 204 -8.87 0.33 -11.38
C GLN A 204 -9.13 -0.99 -12.15
N GLN A 205 -8.89 -2.14 -11.53
CA GLN A 205 -9.10 -3.47 -12.08
C GLN A 205 -9.98 -4.31 -11.16
N GLU A 206 -10.70 -5.26 -11.77
CA GLU A 206 -11.56 -6.19 -11.03
C GLU A 206 -10.78 -7.04 -10.04
N GLN A 207 -9.63 -7.58 -10.47
CA GLN A 207 -8.85 -8.48 -9.64
C GLN A 207 -8.33 -7.78 -8.37
N ASP A 208 -7.84 -6.54 -8.48
CA ASP A 208 -7.39 -5.73 -7.33
C ASP A 208 -8.54 -5.50 -6.32
N TYR A 209 -9.76 -5.28 -6.81
CA TYR A 209 -10.95 -5.14 -5.97
C TYR A 209 -11.31 -6.46 -5.27
N LEU A 210 -11.30 -7.58 -6.00
CA LEU A 210 -11.60 -8.89 -5.44
C LEU A 210 -10.57 -9.32 -4.39
N ASP A 211 -9.29 -9.03 -4.61
CA ASP A 211 -8.22 -9.32 -3.67
C ASP A 211 -8.33 -8.47 -2.39
N GLU A 212 -8.71 -7.19 -2.53
CA GLU A 212 -9.01 -6.35 -1.36
C GLU A 212 -10.21 -6.89 -0.57
N LEU A 213 -11.31 -7.28 -1.23
CA LEU A 213 -12.47 -7.88 -0.56
C LEU A 213 -12.08 -9.15 0.21
N LYS A 214 -11.27 -10.02 -0.40
CA LYS A 214 -10.78 -11.25 0.23
C LYS A 214 -9.92 -10.93 1.45
N LEU A 215 -8.99 -9.97 1.33
CA LEU A 215 -8.17 -9.53 2.45
C LEU A 215 -9.01 -8.95 3.59
N LEU A 216 -9.97 -8.08 3.29
CA LEU A 216 -10.88 -7.48 4.28
C LEU A 216 -11.74 -8.54 4.95
N ALA A 217 -12.20 -9.56 4.22
CA ALA A 217 -12.95 -10.67 4.80
C ALA A 217 -12.11 -11.48 5.79
N ASP A 218 -10.85 -11.78 5.43
CA ASP A 218 -9.93 -12.49 6.30
C ASP A 218 -9.58 -11.66 7.56
N LEU A 219 -9.40 -10.35 7.41
CA LEU A 219 -9.16 -9.43 8.53
C LEU A 219 -10.38 -9.28 9.44
N ALA A 220 -11.59 -9.16 8.87
CA ALA A 220 -12.83 -9.09 9.63
C ALA A 220 -13.03 -10.34 10.49
N ARG A 221 -12.76 -11.53 9.94
CA ARG A 221 -12.78 -12.79 10.69
C ARG A 221 -11.69 -12.82 11.77
N HIS A 222 -10.48 -12.37 11.45
CA HIS A 222 -9.37 -12.34 12.41
C HIS A 222 -9.66 -11.47 13.64
N TYR A 223 -10.25 -10.28 13.44
CA TYR A 223 -10.59 -9.34 14.51
C TYR A 223 -12.00 -9.51 15.07
N ARG A 224 -12.74 -10.53 14.62
CA ARG A 224 -14.12 -10.84 15.04
C ARG A 224 -15.03 -9.63 14.97
N ILE A 225 -15.04 -8.96 13.82
CA ILE A 225 -15.85 -7.76 13.60
C ILE A 225 -17.27 -8.19 13.22
N GLY A 226 -18.26 -7.69 13.97
CA GLY A 226 -19.69 -7.87 13.66
C GLY A 226 -20.20 -6.84 12.66
N ALA A 227 -21.27 -7.19 11.93
CA ALA A 227 -21.91 -6.28 10.97
C ALA A 227 -22.46 -5.02 11.65
N GLU A 228 -23.04 -5.16 12.85
CA GLU A 228 -23.57 -4.05 13.65
C GLU A 228 -22.48 -2.99 13.92
N GLU A 229 -21.27 -3.41 14.26
CA GLU A 229 -20.16 -2.51 14.55
C GLU A 229 -19.74 -1.69 13.34
N VAL A 230 -19.84 -2.28 12.13
CA VAL A 230 -19.58 -1.57 10.88
C VAL A 230 -20.65 -0.51 10.64
N PHE A 231 -21.92 -0.84 10.85
CA PHE A 231 -23.03 0.09 10.60
C PHE A 231 -23.23 1.14 11.70
N ARG A 232 -22.70 0.90 12.90
CA ARG A 232 -22.68 1.89 13.99
C ARG A 232 -21.79 3.10 13.65
N VAL A 233 -20.77 2.90 12.81
CA VAL A 233 -19.92 4.00 12.38
C VAL A 233 -20.70 4.97 11.50
N SER A 234 -20.81 6.21 11.99
CA SER A 234 -21.49 7.29 11.28
C SER A 234 -20.64 7.89 10.16
N ALA A 235 -21.27 8.61 9.23
CA ALA A 235 -20.55 9.35 8.19
C ALA A 235 -19.65 10.45 8.79
N GLU A 236 -20.08 11.08 9.88
CA GLU A 236 -19.29 12.09 10.61
C GLU A 236 -18.07 11.46 11.29
N GLU A 237 -18.21 10.29 11.91
CA GLU A 237 -17.10 9.56 12.50
C GLU A 237 -16.09 9.13 11.44
N MET A 238 -16.56 8.73 10.25
CA MET A 238 -15.66 8.45 9.13
C MET A 238 -14.97 9.72 8.63
N ALA A 239 -15.70 10.81 8.40
CA ALA A 239 -15.12 12.06 7.96
C ALA A 239 -14.07 12.53 8.96
N TRP A 240 -14.37 12.46 10.26
CA TRP A 240 -13.43 12.78 11.31
C TRP A 240 -12.23 11.83 11.35
N PHE A 241 -12.45 10.52 11.18
CA PHE A 241 -11.37 9.54 11.09
C PHE A 241 -10.43 9.91 9.95
N TRP A 242 -10.96 10.19 8.76
CA TRP A 242 -10.16 10.58 7.59
C TRP A 242 -9.50 11.95 7.76
N GLU A 243 -10.21 12.97 8.25
CA GLU A 243 -9.71 14.33 8.48
C GLU A 243 -8.64 14.39 9.57
N ARG A 244 -8.79 13.64 10.67
CA ARG A 244 -7.81 13.56 11.77
C ARG A 244 -6.43 13.15 11.24
N TYR A 245 -6.41 12.46 10.11
CA TYR A 245 -5.19 12.00 9.47
C TYR A 245 -4.79 12.80 8.22
N GLU A 246 -5.61 13.75 7.77
CA GLU A 246 -5.28 14.70 6.71
C GLU A 246 -4.75 16.03 7.25
N ARG A 247 -5.05 16.38 8.51
CA ARG A 247 -4.50 17.59 9.14
C ARG A 247 -3.03 17.39 9.50
N PRO A 248 -2.11 18.24 9.00
CA PRO A 248 -0.75 18.28 9.52
C PRO A 248 -0.85 18.55 11.02
N GLN A 249 -0.30 17.66 11.86
CA GLN A 249 -0.12 18.02 13.25
C GLN A 249 0.87 19.18 13.27
N THR A 250 0.35 20.39 13.41
CA THR A 250 1.12 21.55 13.82
C THR A 250 1.77 21.16 15.14
N THR A 251 3.03 20.77 15.08
CA THR A 251 3.91 20.69 16.23
C THR A 251 3.79 22.03 16.95
N ARG A 252 3.06 22.05 18.07
CA ARG A 252 3.21 23.10 19.06
C ARG A 252 4.66 23.02 19.52
N GLY A 253 5.46 23.95 19.03
CA GLY A 253 6.75 24.30 19.63
C GLY A 253 6.53 24.97 20.97
#